data_AF-A0A3A0E3G9-F1
#
_entry.id   AF-A0A3A0E3G9-F1
#
_cell.length_a   1.000
_cell.length_b   1.000
_cell.length_c   1.000
_cell.angle_alpha   90.00
_cell.angle_beta   90.00
_cell.angle_gamma   90.00
#
_symmetry.space_group_name_H-M   'P 1'
#
loop_
_entity.id
_entity.type
_entity.pdbx_description
1 polymer ?
#
loop_
_entity_poly.entity_id
_entity_poly.type
_entity_poly.pdbx_seq_one_letter_code
_entity_poly.pdbx_strand_id
1 'polypeptide(L)'
;MLGASLPLLAANPASELAAAVDDLSRNVAAEGWRATRYVSVYHASERERAEQRAVLSFVLNAVSRSAKLVEPRVVDADGSTLVRIDLHDYKLPAEAWEALVADREPYWHITTEALDPRTNKKTTVYTDGGWVGLDAARRLREMTASGGAIVRGDWFIAKATTPPHYYRLAGIGATLGEWHKLVGVDPRAVVALRANRGANLIYSGVTRKPRRVSRWQGPAGGVWQTYDTFGDDPAKDPLRNPTFSGGFDASEHIAAKPNGPHWFALFDAKGARQDSVPDRLAKDDTDPHGDGVLVPMLSCVRCHVEDGLRPFVDDQRRLDAKGAKLVVADKETAEALAAFYDPARLEKQAARDRADYAETVARATGGMTVKQLAAGLGRAYGGYANELVDAERARRELGVVELKGLAASRDPVLLALAAGIAVQRQQWEASFAEAAVLVAPR
;
A
#
# COMPACT_ATOMS: atom_id res chain seq x y z
N MET A 1 -15.87 49.50 13.39
CA MET A 1 -15.44 48.32 14.17
C MET A 1 -14.67 47.41 13.24
N LEU A 2 -13.34 47.44 13.35
CA LEU A 2 -12.44 46.53 12.63
C LEU A 2 -12.66 45.14 13.20
N GLY A 3 -13.27 44.25 12.42
CA GLY A 3 -13.37 42.84 12.76
C GLY A 3 -11.97 42.25 12.77
N ALA A 4 -11.46 41.97 13.97
CA ALA A 4 -10.27 41.14 14.11
C ALA A 4 -10.59 39.78 13.47
N SER A 5 -9.99 39.53 12.31
CA SER A 5 -9.92 38.20 11.73
C SER A 5 -9.17 37.35 12.75
N LEU A 6 -9.88 36.53 13.52
CA LEU A 6 -9.27 35.45 14.28
C LEU A 6 -8.38 34.68 13.28
N PRO A 7 -7.07 34.53 13.54
CA PRO A 7 -6.24 33.72 12.67
C PRO A 7 -6.89 32.34 12.63
N LEU A 8 -7.20 31.85 11.42
CA LEU A 8 -7.67 30.49 11.21
C LEU A 8 -6.69 29.58 11.96
N LEU A 9 -7.12 28.95 13.06
CA LEU A 9 -6.26 28.03 13.79
C LEU A 9 -5.78 26.99 12.78
N ALA A 10 -4.46 26.83 12.66
CA ALA A 10 -3.88 25.82 11.79
C ALA A 10 -4.48 24.46 12.18
N ALA A 11 -4.95 23.71 11.19
CA ALA A 11 -5.49 22.37 11.42
C ALA A 11 -4.46 21.51 12.16
N ASN A 12 -4.91 20.80 13.18
CA ASN A 12 -4.09 19.99 14.09
C ASN A 12 -4.89 18.75 14.53
N PRO A 13 -4.28 17.77 15.23
CA PRO A 13 -5.00 16.56 15.64
C PRO A 13 -6.32 16.82 16.38
N ALA A 14 -6.38 17.80 17.28
CA ALA A 14 -7.59 18.10 18.04
C ALA A 14 -8.70 18.71 17.15
N SER A 15 -8.35 19.66 16.27
CA SER A 15 -9.33 20.29 15.38
C SER A 15 -9.87 19.30 14.35
N GLU A 16 -9.02 18.44 13.81
CA GLU A 16 -9.40 17.38 12.86
C GLU A 16 -10.32 16.35 13.50
N LEU A 17 -10.04 15.98 14.75
CA LEU A 17 -10.88 15.05 15.48
C LEU A 17 -12.25 15.68 15.78
N ALA A 18 -12.29 16.94 16.20
CA ALA A 18 -13.55 17.66 16.39
C ALA A 18 -14.36 17.77 15.09
N ALA A 19 -13.68 18.05 13.96
CA ALA A 19 -14.30 18.07 12.64
C ALA A 19 -14.86 16.70 12.24
N ALA A 20 -14.16 15.61 12.55
CA ALA A 20 -14.65 14.25 12.31
C ALA A 20 -15.93 13.94 13.11
N VAL A 21 -15.99 14.34 14.39
CA VAL A 21 -17.21 14.18 15.21
C VAL A 21 -18.37 14.99 14.64
N ASP A 22 -18.09 16.23 14.21
CA ASP A 22 -19.12 17.12 13.66
C ASP A 22 -19.69 16.57 12.36
N ASP A 23 -18.80 16.16 11.43
CA ASP A 23 -19.19 15.53 10.19
C ASP A 23 -19.98 14.24 10.42
N LEU A 24 -19.51 13.36 11.32
CA LEU A 24 -20.19 12.11 11.65
C LEU A 24 -21.61 12.36 12.19
N SER A 25 -21.75 13.37 13.05
CA SER A 25 -23.04 13.70 13.68
C SER A 25 -24.04 14.33 12.71
N ARG A 26 -23.56 15.11 11.73
CA ARG A 26 -24.42 15.87 10.80
C ARG A 26 -24.72 15.11 9.51
N ASN A 27 -23.73 14.38 8.99
CA ASN A 27 -23.72 13.94 7.60
C ASN A 27 -23.78 12.41 7.44
N VAL A 28 -23.76 11.64 8.54
CA VAL A 28 -23.81 10.18 8.53
C VAL A 28 -24.94 9.70 9.43
N ALA A 29 -25.80 8.84 8.91
CA ALA A 29 -26.85 8.19 9.69
C ALA A 29 -26.24 7.27 10.78
N ALA A 30 -26.92 7.13 11.91
CA ALA A 30 -26.39 6.41 13.08
C ALA A 30 -25.99 4.96 12.78
N GLU A 31 -26.70 4.30 11.86
CA GLU A 31 -26.41 2.94 11.40
C GLU A 31 -25.07 2.84 10.68
N GLY A 32 -24.62 3.93 10.05
CA GLY A 32 -23.34 4.01 9.34
C GLY A 32 -22.16 4.30 10.26
N TRP A 33 -22.37 4.81 11.48
CA TRP A 33 -21.28 5.33 12.31
C TRP A 33 -20.16 4.34 12.57
N ARG A 34 -20.51 3.07 12.85
CA ARG A 34 -19.52 2.01 13.13
C ARG A 34 -18.60 1.69 11.95
N ALA A 35 -19.08 1.90 10.73
CA ALA A 35 -18.32 1.67 9.50
C ALA A 35 -17.53 2.91 9.06
N THR A 36 -17.80 4.07 9.63
CA THR A 36 -17.11 5.30 9.23
C THR A 36 -15.70 5.35 9.79
N ARG A 37 -14.75 5.74 8.94
CA ARG A 37 -13.36 6.08 9.26
C ARG A 37 -13.01 7.42 8.61
N TYR A 38 -11.96 8.03 9.12
CA TYR A 38 -11.46 9.31 8.67
C TYR A 38 -9.96 9.22 8.42
N VAL A 39 -9.52 9.88 7.35
CA VAL A 39 -8.12 10.11 7.05
C VAL A 39 -7.90 11.59 6.90
N SER A 40 -6.91 12.12 7.61
CA SER A 40 -6.56 13.54 7.54
C SER A 40 -5.24 13.80 6.82
N VAL A 41 -5.27 14.75 5.90
CA VAL A 41 -4.12 15.29 5.16
C VAL A 41 -3.74 16.70 5.65
N TYR A 42 -4.06 17.06 6.91
CA TYR A 42 -3.78 18.39 7.46
C TYR A 42 -2.30 18.79 7.42
N HIS A 43 -1.42 17.82 7.63
CA HIS A 43 0.04 17.98 7.61
C HIS A 43 0.57 18.38 6.21
N ALA A 44 -0.18 18.10 5.15
CA ALA A 44 0.21 18.43 3.79
C ALA A 44 -0.07 19.90 3.49
N SER A 45 0.86 20.54 2.77
CA SER A 45 0.61 21.87 2.21
C SER A 45 -0.58 21.84 1.25
N GLU A 46 -1.19 23.00 1.00
CA GLU A 46 -2.35 23.10 0.10
C GLU A 46 -2.11 22.46 -1.27
N ARG A 47 -0.91 22.66 -1.83
CA ARG A 47 -0.48 22.05 -3.11
C ARG A 47 -0.36 20.52 -3.03
N GLU A 48 0.11 19.99 -1.92
CA GLU A 48 0.32 18.55 -1.72
C GLU A 48 -1.00 17.80 -1.43
N ARG A 49 -2.00 18.46 -0.84
CA ARG A 49 -3.27 17.83 -0.45
C ARG A 49 -4.00 17.17 -1.62
N ALA A 50 -4.04 17.81 -2.79
CA ALA A 50 -4.72 17.26 -3.96
C ALA A 50 -4.07 15.94 -4.42
N GLU A 51 -2.74 15.91 -4.47
CA GLU A 51 -1.99 14.72 -4.83
C GLU A 51 -2.13 13.62 -3.78
N GLN A 52 -1.98 13.95 -2.48
CA GLN A 52 -2.16 12.96 -1.42
C GLN A 52 -3.57 12.36 -1.42
N ARG A 53 -4.62 13.14 -1.68
CA ARG A 53 -5.99 12.61 -1.80
C ARG A 53 -6.15 11.67 -3.00
N ALA A 54 -5.56 12.00 -4.14
CA ALA A 54 -5.58 11.13 -5.32
C ALA A 54 -4.84 9.80 -5.05
N VAL A 55 -3.66 9.85 -4.42
CA VAL A 55 -2.92 8.66 -3.99
C VAL A 55 -3.70 7.85 -2.96
N LEU A 56 -4.28 8.52 -1.96
CA LEU A 56 -5.13 7.88 -0.94
C LEU A 56 -6.31 7.15 -1.57
N SER A 57 -7.01 7.79 -2.51
CA SER A 57 -8.13 7.19 -3.24
C SER A 57 -7.69 5.92 -3.98
N PHE A 58 -6.56 5.95 -4.68
CA PHE A 58 -6.01 4.76 -5.31
C PHE A 58 -5.67 3.67 -4.29
N VAL A 59 -4.96 4.02 -3.20
CA VAL A 59 -4.56 3.05 -2.16
C VAL A 59 -5.77 2.37 -1.53
N LEU A 60 -6.81 3.13 -1.17
CA LEU A 60 -8.07 2.59 -0.65
C LEU A 60 -8.70 1.59 -1.62
N ASN A 61 -8.72 1.90 -2.92
CA ASN A 61 -9.24 0.99 -3.94
C ASN A 61 -8.32 -0.22 -4.20
N ALA A 62 -7.02 -0.07 -4.07
CA ALA A 62 -6.06 -1.15 -4.21
C ALA A 62 -6.19 -2.19 -3.08
N VAL A 63 -6.46 -1.74 -1.85
CA VAL A 63 -6.70 -2.63 -0.70
C VAL A 63 -8.17 -3.05 -0.55
N SER A 64 -9.10 -2.38 -1.25
CA SER A 64 -10.52 -2.70 -1.28
C SER A 64 -10.80 -4.15 -1.65
N ARG A 65 -11.85 -4.72 -1.04
CA ARG A 65 -12.43 -6.02 -1.42
C ARG A 65 -13.74 -5.84 -2.19
N SER A 66 -14.12 -4.61 -2.48
CA SER A 66 -15.27 -4.27 -3.30
C SER A 66 -14.99 -4.53 -4.78
N ALA A 67 -16.02 -4.89 -5.53
CA ALA A 67 -15.97 -4.91 -7.00
C ALA A 67 -16.26 -3.53 -7.61
N LYS A 68 -16.68 -2.58 -6.78
CA LYS A 68 -16.94 -1.20 -7.20
C LYS A 68 -15.69 -0.37 -6.92
N LEU A 69 -15.32 0.48 -7.87
CA LEU A 69 -14.38 1.57 -7.62
C LEU A 69 -15.09 2.66 -6.82
N VAL A 70 -14.54 3.03 -5.67
CA VAL A 70 -15.16 3.95 -4.72
C VAL A 70 -14.33 5.21 -4.62
N GLU A 71 -14.98 6.37 -4.73
CA GLU A 71 -14.33 7.65 -4.49
C GLU A 71 -14.52 8.03 -3.01
N PRO A 72 -13.44 8.31 -2.26
CA PRO A 72 -13.56 8.73 -0.87
C PRO A 72 -14.13 10.15 -0.78
N ARG A 73 -14.89 10.44 0.28
CA ARG A 73 -15.59 11.72 0.40
C ARG A 73 -14.74 12.75 1.12
N VAL A 74 -14.39 13.84 0.44
CA VAL A 74 -13.79 15.01 1.10
C VAL A 74 -14.86 15.75 1.89
N VAL A 75 -14.64 15.95 3.18
CA VAL A 75 -15.57 16.66 4.08
C VAL A 75 -15.55 18.14 3.73
N ASP A 76 -16.70 18.80 3.59
CA ASP A 76 -16.84 20.26 3.35
C ASP A 76 -15.98 20.81 2.20
N ALA A 77 -16.23 20.34 0.96
CA ALA A 77 -15.46 20.65 -0.25
C ALA A 77 -14.84 22.08 -0.32
N ASP A 78 -13.59 22.14 -0.81
CA ASP A 78 -12.62 23.24 -0.84
C ASP A 78 -11.73 23.40 0.41
N GLY A 79 -10.41 23.30 0.22
CA GLY A 79 -9.41 23.48 1.29
C GLY A 79 -9.35 22.39 2.37
N SER A 80 -10.38 21.56 2.47
CA SER A 80 -10.52 20.54 3.52
C SER A 80 -9.39 19.52 3.54
N THR A 81 -9.04 19.16 4.77
CA THR A 81 -8.00 18.25 5.20
C THR A 81 -8.55 16.87 5.53
N LEU A 82 -9.86 16.74 5.69
CA LEU A 82 -10.48 15.52 6.21
C LEU A 82 -11.20 14.75 5.10
N VAL A 83 -10.95 13.44 5.06
CA VAL A 83 -11.52 12.50 4.10
C VAL A 83 -12.30 11.43 4.86
N ARG A 84 -13.62 11.35 4.61
CA ARG A 84 -14.51 10.33 5.15
C ARG A 84 -14.51 9.07 4.29
N ILE A 85 -14.41 7.94 4.96
CA ILE A 85 -14.38 6.58 4.39
C ILE A 85 -15.50 5.76 5.05
N ASP A 86 -16.31 5.07 4.25
CA ASP A 86 -17.20 4.03 4.75
C ASP A 86 -16.58 2.66 4.46
N LEU A 87 -16.25 1.89 5.49
CA LEU A 87 -15.62 0.58 5.34
C LEU A 87 -16.48 -0.40 4.53
N HIS A 88 -17.80 -0.27 4.53
CA HIS A 88 -18.69 -1.14 3.74
C HIS A 88 -18.56 -0.90 2.24
N ASP A 89 -18.40 0.36 1.82
CA ASP A 89 -18.24 0.70 0.39
C ASP A 89 -17.01 0.00 -0.21
N TYR A 90 -15.93 -0.08 0.56
CA TYR A 90 -14.68 -0.77 0.21
C TYR A 90 -14.67 -2.27 0.58
N LYS A 91 -15.72 -2.75 1.27
CA LYS A 91 -15.77 -4.08 1.90
C LYS A 91 -14.51 -4.38 2.75
N LEU A 92 -13.99 -3.35 3.42
CA LEU A 92 -12.83 -3.49 4.30
C LEU A 92 -13.31 -4.01 5.67
N PRO A 93 -12.73 -5.09 6.18
CA PRO A 93 -13.07 -5.56 7.52
C PRO A 93 -12.58 -4.58 8.58
N ALA A 94 -13.44 -4.25 9.56
CA ALA A 94 -13.09 -3.33 10.64
C ALA A 94 -11.88 -3.84 11.42
N GLU A 95 -11.77 -5.15 11.66
CA GLU A 95 -10.63 -5.77 12.33
C GLU A 95 -9.31 -5.56 11.60
N ALA A 96 -9.33 -5.46 10.26
CA ALA A 96 -8.12 -5.19 9.49
C ALA A 96 -7.65 -3.74 9.68
N TRP A 97 -8.60 -2.79 9.78
CA TRP A 97 -8.33 -1.40 10.10
C TRP A 97 -7.79 -1.25 11.53
N GLU A 98 -8.47 -1.83 12.53
CA GLU A 98 -8.04 -1.75 13.93
C GLU A 98 -6.64 -2.36 14.13
N ALA A 99 -6.32 -3.45 13.43
CA ALA A 99 -5.00 -4.06 13.51
C ALA A 99 -3.89 -3.20 12.84
N LEU A 100 -4.24 -2.34 11.88
CA LEU A 100 -3.34 -1.34 11.31
C LEU A 100 -3.10 -0.20 12.30
N VAL A 101 -4.16 0.32 12.93
CA VAL A 101 -4.09 1.38 13.95
C VAL A 101 -3.29 0.93 15.18
N ALA A 102 -3.51 -0.30 15.64
CA ALA A 102 -2.82 -0.87 16.80
C ALA A 102 -1.30 -1.00 16.60
N ASP A 103 -0.81 -0.94 15.35
CA ASP A 103 0.61 -0.88 15.02
C ASP A 103 1.18 0.55 15.13
N ARG A 104 0.89 1.18 16.29
CA ARG A 104 1.40 2.48 16.74
C ARG A 104 1.07 3.64 15.81
N GLU A 105 -0.21 3.98 15.62
CA GLU A 105 -0.55 5.30 15.09
C GLU A 105 -0.18 6.38 16.14
N PRO A 106 0.74 7.32 15.83
CA PRO A 106 1.34 8.17 16.85
C PRO A 106 0.70 9.56 16.97
N TYR A 107 -0.19 9.96 16.06
CA TYR A 107 -0.66 11.34 15.94
C TYR A 107 -1.94 11.62 16.71
N TRP A 108 -2.80 10.61 16.89
CA TRP A 108 -3.97 10.72 17.75
C TRP A 108 -3.91 9.87 19.02
N HIS A 109 -3.00 8.90 19.07
CA HIS A 109 -3.00 7.90 20.13
C HIS A 109 -1.61 7.71 20.76
N ILE A 110 -1.62 7.10 21.93
CA ILE A 110 -0.44 6.67 22.67
C ILE A 110 -0.56 5.21 23.07
N THR A 111 0.60 4.58 23.23
CA THR A 111 0.72 3.31 23.94
C THR A 111 1.22 3.60 25.35
N THR A 112 0.50 3.16 26.38
CA THR A 112 0.86 3.38 27.79
C THR A 112 0.56 2.14 28.64
N GLU A 113 1.06 2.10 29.87
CA GLU A 113 0.72 1.04 30.84
C GLU A 113 -0.50 1.46 31.67
N ALA A 114 -1.59 0.69 31.58
CA ALA A 114 -2.69 0.78 32.51
C ALA A 114 -2.45 -0.15 33.70
N LEU A 115 -2.64 0.37 34.91
CA LEU A 115 -2.61 -0.41 36.14
C LEU A 115 -4.04 -0.81 36.51
N ASP A 116 -4.30 -2.11 36.64
CA ASP A 116 -5.53 -2.59 37.26
C ASP A 116 -5.47 -2.31 38.78
N PRO A 117 -6.35 -1.45 39.33
CA PRO A 117 -6.28 -1.06 40.73
C PRO A 117 -6.65 -2.20 41.69
N ARG A 118 -7.29 -3.28 41.20
CA ARG A 118 -7.65 -4.45 42.01
C ARG A 118 -6.55 -5.50 42.07
N THR A 119 -5.83 -5.67 40.97
CA THR A 119 -4.83 -6.74 40.83
C THR A 119 -3.38 -6.23 40.81
N ASN A 120 -3.17 -4.91 40.75
CA ASN A 120 -1.88 -4.27 40.46
C ASN A 120 -1.21 -4.79 39.17
N LYS A 121 -1.97 -5.45 38.30
CA LYS A 121 -1.44 -5.94 37.03
C LYS A 121 -1.32 -4.77 36.06
N LYS A 122 -0.11 -4.59 35.53
CA LYS A 122 0.14 -3.67 34.42
C LYS A 122 -0.24 -4.34 33.11
N THR A 123 -0.96 -3.62 32.27
CA THR A 123 -1.30 -4.04 30.90
C THR A 123 -1.01 -2.89 29.95
N THR A 124 -0.30 -3.16 28.87
CA THR A 124 -0.13 -2.18 27.80
C THR A 124 -1.48 -1.91 27.16
N VAL A 125 -1.89 -0.64 27.13
CA VAL A 125 -3.12 -0.18 26.49
C VAL A 125 -2.80 0.84 25.41
N TYR A 126 -3.67 0.87 24.42
CA TYR A 126 -3.67 1.83 23.33
C TYR A 126 -4.85 2.78 23.53
N THR A 127 -4.59 4.08 23.65
CA THR A 127 -5.60 5.07 24.04
C THR A 127 -5.28 6.44 23.43
N ASP A 128 -6.17 7.40 23.56
CA ASP A 128 -6.03 8.71 22.92
C ASP A 128 -4.94 9.54 23.59
N GLY A 129 -4.24 10.33 22.78
CA GLY A 129 -3.28 11.31 23.26
C GLY A 129 -3.95 12.43 24.05
N GLY A 130 -3.29 12.93 25.10
CA GLY A 130 -3.82 14.05 25.90
C GLY A 130 -4.01 15.35 25.11
N TRP A 131 -3.44 15.46 23.90
CA TRP A 131 -3.46 16.65 23.04
C TRP A 131 -4.63 16.68 22.04
N VAL A 132 -5.46 15.64 21.92
CA VAL A 132 -6.46 15.53 20.83
C VAL A 132 -7.86 16.05 21.18
N GLY A 133 -8.04 16.63 22.37
CA GLY A 133 -9.38 17.00 22.87
C GLY A 133 -10.19 15.77 23.29
N LEU A 134 -9.98 15.30 24.53
CA LEU A 134 -10.48 14.01 25.02
C LEU A 134 -11.99 13.83 24.93
N ASP A 135 -12.79 14.89 25.03
CA ASP A 135 -14.24 14.82 24.87
C ASP A 135 -14.66 14.46 23.45
N ALA A 136 -14.06 15.11 22.46
CA ALA A 136 -14.32 14.79 21.06
C ALA A 136 -13.82 13.38 20.75
N ALA A 137 -12.63 13.01 21.27
CA ALA A 137 -12.07 11.68 21.07
C ALA A 137 -13.02 10.61 21.60
N ARG A 138 -13.50 10.79 22.85
CA ARG A 138 -14.44 9.88 23.48
C ARG A 138 -15.71 9.72 22.65
N ARG A 139 -16.29 10.84 22.19
CA ARG A 139 -17.48 10.82 21.33
C ARG A 139 -17.23 10.06 20.04
N LEU A 140 -16.11 10.31 19.36
CA LEU A 140 -15.78 9.63 18.11
C LEU A 140 -15.67 8.12 18.35
N ARG A 141 -14.90 7.69 19.36
CA ARG A 141 -14.76 6.26 19.71
C ARG A 141 -16.09 5.60 20.08
N GLU A 142 -16.95 6.27 20.84
CA GLU A 142 -18.27 5.77 21.21
C GLU A 142 -19.18 5.59 19.98
N MET A 143 -19.18 6.56 19.06
CA MET A 143 -20.00 6.52 17.84
C MET A 143 -19.52 5.46 16.85
N THR A 144 -18.20 5.34 16.64
CA THR A 144 -17.62 4.45 15.63
C THR A 144 -17.24 3.07 16.16
N ALA A 145 -17.23 2.89 17.49
CA ALA A 145 -16.71 1.69 18.17
C ALA A 145 -15.29 1.29 17.69
N SER A 146 -14.42 2.28 17.46
CA SER A 146 -13.07 2.10 16.92
C SER A 146 -12.03 2.73 17.83
N GLY A 147 -10.88 2.07 17.96
CA GLY A 147 -9.73 2.58 18.71
C GLY A 147 -8.85 3.53 17.92
N GLY A 148 -9.15 3.76 16.63
CA GLY A 148 -8.53 4.78 15.80
C GLY A 148 -9.37 5.07 14.57
N ALA A 149 -10.49 5.75 14.81
CA ALA A 149 -11.43 6.13 13.75
C ALA A 149 -10.87 7.20 12.82
N ILE A 150 -9.84 7.93 13.26
CA ILE A 150 -9.12 8.95 12.49
C ILE A 150 -7.62 8.64 12.50
N VAL A 151 -6.98 8.79 11.35
CA VAL A 151 -5.53 8.59 11.16
C VAL A 151 -4.96 9.61 10.19
N ARG A 152 -3.63 9.77 10.17
CA ARG A 152 -2.96 10.62 9.19
C ARG A 152 -2.84 9.94 7.82
N GLY A 153 -2.98 10.71 6.74
CA GLY A 153 -3.06 10.16 5.38
C GLY A 153 -1.78 9.56 4.84
N ASP A 154 -0.64 10.22 5.03
CA ASP A 154 0.68 9.69 4.66
C ASP A 154 1.03 8.43 5.47
N TRP A 155 0.74 8.43 6.77
CA TRP A 155 0.88 7.27 7.65
C TRP A 155 0.02 6.10 7.19
N PHE A 156 -1.26 6.35 6.89
CA PHE A 156 -2.16 5.32 6.37
C PHE A 156 -1.66 4.76 5.03
N ILE A 157 -1.26 5.64 4.10
CA ILE A 157 -0.71 5.22 2.80
C ILE A 157 0.50 4.32 3.03
N ALA A 158 1.43 4.70 3.91
CA ALA A 158 2.61 3.91 4.20
C ALA A 158 2.25 2.53 4.78
N LYS A 159 1.44 2.50 5.84
CA LYS A 159 1.05 1.23 6.49
C LYS A 159 0.21 0.34 5.57
N ALA A 160 -0.77 0.89 4.86
CA ALA A 160 -1.69 0.12 4.03
C ALA A 160 -1.04 -0.44 2.75
N THR A 161 0.10 0.11 2.31
CA THR A 161 0.82 -0.34 1.12
C THR A 161 1.97 -1.29 1.43
N THR A 162 2.22 -1.60 2.71
CA THR A 162 3.28 -2.52 3.14
C THR A 162 2.73 -3.70 3.95
N PRO A 163 3.30 -4.91 3.85
CA PRO A 163 2.98 -6.01 4.77
C PRO A 163 3.34 -5.70 6.24
N PRO A 164 2.65 -6.33 7.20
CA PRO A 164 1.58 -7.32 7.01
C PRO A 164 0.22 -6.69 6.67
N HIS A 165 0.07 -5.36 6.81
CA HIS A 165 -1.21 -4.68 6.74
C HIS A 165 -1.81 -4.67 5.34
N TYR A 166 -1.00 -4.48 4.30
CA TYR A 166 -1.45 -4.60 2.91
C TYR A 166 -2.18 -5.94 2.68
N TYR A 167 -1.56 -7.05 3.07
CA TYR A 167 -2.15 -8.38 2.89
C TYR A 167 -3.42 -8.57 3.72
N ARG A 168 -3.43 -8.08 4.97
CA ARG A 168 -4.61 -8.15 5.84
C ARG A 168 -5.78 -7.35 5.25
N LEU A 169 -5.56 -6.12 4.79
CA LEU A 169 -6.60 -5.29 4.18
C LEU A 169 -7.10 -5.92 2.87
N ALA A 170 -6.18 -6.27 1.96
CA ALA A 170 -6.50 -6.82 0.64
C ALA A 170 -7.07 -8.25 0.67
N GLY A 171 -7.02 -8.94 1.83
CA GLY A 171 -7.55 -10.29 2.00
C GLY A 171 -6.70 -11.37 1.31
N ILE A 172 -5.40 -11.10 1.14
CA ILE A 172 -4.47 -12.06 0.53
C ILE A 172 -4.16 -13.13 1.57
N GLY A 173 -4.30 -14.40 1.21
CA GLY A 173 -4.03 -15.56 2.08
C GLY A 173 -2.54 -15.83 2.29
N ALA A 174 -2.19 -16.75 3.17
CA ALA A 174 -0.81 -17.11 3.48
C ALA A 174 -0.21 -18.10 2.49
N THR A 175 -1.02 -18.69 1.61
CA THR A 175 -0.60 -19.74 0.68
C THR A 175 -0.97 -19.45 -0.77
N LEU A 176 -0.22 -20.04 -1.71
CA LEU A 176 -0.51 -19.97 -3.14
C LEU A 176 -1.88 -20.58 -3.48
N GLY A 177 -2.32 -21.59 -2.73
CA GLY A 177 -3.66 -22.16 -2.87
C GLY A 177 -4.78 -21.18 -2.51
N GLU A 178 -4.60 -20.39 -1.46
CA GLU A 178 -5.54 -19.33 -1.09
C GLU A 178 -5.50 -18.17 -2.10
N TRP A 179 -4.33 -17.87 -2.67
CA TRP A 179 -4.21 -16.92 -3.78
C TRP A 179 -5.03 -17.33 -5.00
N HIS A 180 -4.89 -18.58 -5.45
CA HIS A 180 -5.69 -19.09 -6.57
C HIS A 180 -7.20 -18.98 -6.33
N LYS A 181 -7.65 -19.26 -5.09
CA LYS A 181 -9.05 -19.05 -4.69
C LYS A 181 -9.43 -17.58 -4.74
N LEU A 182 -8.59 -16.68 -4.23
CA LEU A 182 -8.83 -15.23 -4.23
C LEU A 182 -8.99 -14.68 -5.64
N VAL A 183 -8.10 -15.06 -6.56
CA VAL A 183 -8.14 -14.59 -7.95
C VAL A 183 -9.14 -15.36 -8.81
N GLY A 184 -9.83 -16.36 -8.24
CA GLY A 184 -10.88 -17.13 -8.91
C GLY A 184 -10.37 -18.04 -10.03
N VAL A 185 -9.16 -18.59 -9.88
CA VAL A 185 -8.55 -19.48 -10.88
C VAL A 185 -8.37 -20.89 -10.34
N ASP A 186 -8.78 -21.88 -11.13
CA ASP A 186 -8.43 -23.29 -10.94
C ASP A 186 -7.24 -23.65 -11.84
N PRO A 187 -6.05 -23.94 -11.28
CA PRO A 187 -4.88 -24.34 -12.06
C PRO A 187 -5.15 -25.53 -13.00
N ARG A 188 -5.97 -26.50 -12.58
CA ARG A 188 -6.27 -27.68 -13.41
C ARG A 188 -7.09 -27.30 -14.63
N ALA A 189 -8.08 -26.44 -14.45
CA ALA A 189 -8.89 -25.92 -15.55
C ALA A 189 -8.05 -25.08 -16.53
N VAL A 190 -7.14 -24.23 -16.02
CA VAL A 190 -6.24 -23.43 -16.85
C VAL A 190 -5.36 -24.31 -17.74
N VAL A 191 -4.76 -25.35 -17.17
CA VAL A 191 -3.92 -26.30 -17.91
C VAL A 191 -4.75 -27.08 -18.93
N ALA A 192 -5.90 -27.63 -18.53
CA ALA A 192 -6.77 -28.42 -19.41
C ALA A 192 -7.28 -27.61 -20.62
N LEU A 193 -7.60 -26.33 -20.42
CA LEU A 193 -8.06 -25.42 -21.47
C LEU A 193 -6.91 -24.75 -22.25
N ARG A 194 -5.65 -25.00 -21.86
CA ARG A 194 -4.48 -24.28 -22.38
C ARG A 194 -4.69 -22.75 -22.31
N ALA A 195 -5.25 -22.28 -21.20
CA ALA A 195 -5.65 -20.88 -20.97
C ALA A 195 -4.53 -20.00 -20.37
N ASN A 196 -3.30 -20.52 -20.39
CA ASN A 196 -2.09 -19.83 -19.96
C ASN A 196 -1.17 -19.53 -21.14
N ARG A 197 -0.44 -18.43 -21.06
CA ARG A 197 0.62 -18.04 -21.99
C ARG A 197 1.88 -17.73 -21.24
N GLY A 198 3.03 -17.78 -21.88
CA GLY A 198 4.26 -17.40 -21.22
C GLY A 198 5.41 -17.11 -22.15
N ALA A 199 6.47 -16.61 -21.52
CA ALA A 199 7.72 -16.23 -22.15
C ALA A 199 8.87 -16.66 -21.24
N ASN A 200 10.01 -16.99 -21.84
CA ASN A 200 11.25 -17.23 -21.11
C ASN A 200 12.24 -16.10 -21.38
N LEU A 201 12.96 -15.71 -20.34
CA LEU A 201 13.99 -14.69 -20.38
C LEU A 201 15.32 -15.33 -19.99
N ILE A 202 16.35 -15.08 -20.79
CA ILE A 202 17.73 -15.39 -20.42
C ILE A 202 18.20 -14.40 -19.34
N TYR A 203 17.80 -13.13 -19.48
CA TYR A 203 18.22 -12.06 -18.58
C TYR A 203 17.05 -11.15 -18.22
N SER A 204 16.56 -11.27 -16.98
CA SER A 204 15.53 -10.40 -16.43
C SER A 204 16.05 -8.99 -16.18
N GLY A 205 15.27 -7.97 -16.56
CA GLY A 205 15.55 -6.57 -16.19
C GLY A 205 15.45 -6.29 -14.69
N VAL A 206 14.81 -7.18 -13.92
CA VAL A 206 14.58 -7.05 -12.47
C VAL A 206 15.59 -7.88 -11.68
N THR A 207 15.64 -9.20 -11.92
CA THR A 207 16.46 -10.13 -11.12
C THR A 207 17.88 -10.33 -11.66
N ARG A 208 18.14 -9.88 -12.90
CA ARG A 208 19.38 -10.09 -13.67
C ARG A 208 19.74 -11.57 -13.87
N LYS A 209 18.74 -12.44 -13.80
CA LYS A 209 18.84 -13.91 -13.88
C LYS A 209 17.82 -14.46 -14.88
N PRO A 210 17.89 -15.75 -15.25
CA PRO A 210 16.85 -16.40 -16.02
C PRO A 210 15.50 -16.33 -15.29
N ARG A 211 14.45 -16.04 -16.04
CA ARG A 211 13.09 -15.84 -15.50
C ARG A 211 12.07 -16.41 -16.46
N ARG A 212 10.99 -16.99 -15.93
CA ARG A 212 9.79 -17.27 -16.71
C ARG A 212 8.68 -16.32 -16.34
N VAL A 213 7.95 -15.85 -17.33
CA VAL A 213 6.69 -15.13 -17.16
C VAL A 213 5.55 -16.05 -17.58
N SER A 214 4.47 -16.07 -16.82
CA SER A 214 3.22 -16.71 -17.21
C SER A 214 2.04 -15.78 -16.99
N ARG A 215 1.07 -15.84 -17.90
CA ARG A 215 -0.17 -15.10 -17.85
C ARG A 215 -1.31 -16.10 -17.93
N TRP A 216 -2.13 -16.15 -16.90
CA TRP A 216 -3.32 -16.99 -16.82
C TRP A 216 -4.57 -16.13 -17.02
N GLN A 217 -5.62 -16.72 -17.58
CA GLN A 217 -6.92 -16.05 -17.65
C GLN A 217 -7.68 -16.23 -16.34
N GLY A 218 -7.92 -15.14 -15.61
CA GLY A 218 -8.83 -15.08 -14.48
C GLY A 218 -10.19 -14.47 -14.85
N PRO A 219 -11.19 -14.57 -13.98
CA PRO A 219 -12.52 -13.98 -14.18
C PRO A 219 -12.50 -12.44 -14.23
N ALA A 220 -11.60 -11.80 -13.47
CA ALA A 220 -11.47 -10.34 -13.43
C ALA A 220 -10.47 -9.77 -14.45
N GLY A 221 -9.69 -10.61 -15.14
CA GLY A 221 -8.65 -10.18 -16.06
C GLY A 221 -7.42 -11.09 -16.03
N GLY A 222 -6.27 -10.56 -16.42
CA GLY A 222 -5.01 -11.28 -16.38
C GLY A 222 -4.55 -11.58 -14.95
N VAL A 223 -4.08 -12.81 -14.73
CA VAL A 223 -3.31 -13.21 -13.55
C VAL A 223 -1.90 -13.49 -14.06
N TRP A 224 -0.97 -12.60 -13.77
CA TRP A 224 0.43 -12.67 -14.17
C TRP A 224 1.26 -13.26 -13.05
N GLN A 225 2.19 -14.15 -13.40
CA GLN A 225 3.19 -14.68 -12.50
C GLN A 225 4.57 -14.56 -13.13
N THR A 226 5.57 -14.30 -12.30
CA THR A 226 6.96 -14.58 -12.64
C THR A 226 7.49 -15.71 -11.77
N TYR A 227 8.35 -16.54 -12.34
CA TYR A 227 9.03 -17.63 -11.66
C TYR A 227 10.52 -17.36 -11.74
N ASP A 228 11.11 -17.18 -10.57
CA ASP A 228 12.45 -16.68 -10.38
C ASP A 228 13.36 -17.71 -9.73
N THR A 229 14.65 -17.60 -10.05
CA THR A 229 15.71 -18.45 -9.54
C THR A 229 16.73 -17.61 -8.79
N PHE A 230 17.37 -18.15 -7.74
CA PHE A 230 18.38 -17.42 -6.98
C PHE A 230 19.72 -17.28 -7.72
N GLY A 231 19.93 -18.04 -8.78
CA GLY A 231 21.13 -18.02 -9.62
C GLY A 231 20.81 -18.45 -11.05
N ASP A 232 21.82 -18.87 -11.79
CA ASP A 232 21.75 -19.34 -13.16
C ASP A 232 21.82 -20.87 -13.28
N ASP A 233 21.30 -21.57 -12.27
CA ASP A 233 21.28 -23.04 -12.21
C ASP A 233 20.69 -23.63 -13.50
N PRO A 234 21.49 -24.37 -14.29
CA PRO A 234 21.04 -25.04 -15.50
C PRO A 234 19.78 -25.89 -15.33
N ALA A 235 19.59 -26.50 -14.16
CA ALA A 235 18.45 -27.35 -13.87
C ALA A 235 17.15 -26.56 -13.68
N LYS A 236 17.23 -25.29 -13.30
CA LYS A 236 16.09 -24.39 -13.13
C LYS A 236 15.91 -23.40 -14.28
N ASP A 237 16.84 -23.38 -15.23
CA ASP A 237 16.77 -22.51 -16.40
C ASP A 237 15.49 -22.80 -17.22
N PRO A 238 14.62 -21.78 -17.42
CA PRO A 238 13.34 -21.98 -18.08
C PRO A 238 13.44 -22.21 -19.59
N LEU A 239 14.55 -21.83 -20.25
CA LEU A 239 14.79 -22.17 -21.65
C LEU A 239 15.25 -23.63 -21.78
N ARG A 240 16.02 -24.14 -20.81
CA ARG A 240 16.41 -25.57 -20.76
C ARG A 240 15.26 -26.47 -20.33
N ASN A 241 14.32 -25.94 -19.53
CA ASN A 241 13.20 -26.70 -18.96
C ASN A 241 11.84 -26.09 -19.37
N PRO A 242 11.48 -26.08 -20.67
CA PRO A 242 10.30 -25.39 -21.20
C PRO A 242 8.97 -25.90 -20.61
N THR A 243 8.94 -27.08 -19.99
CA THR A 243 7.75 -27.74 -19.43
C THR A 243 7.53 -27.49 -17.92
N PHE A 244 8.26 -26.58 -17.29
CA PHE A 244 8.22 -26.30 -15.83
C PHE A 244 8.82 -27.40 -14.93
N SER A 245 9.49 -28.40 -15.50
CA SER A 245 10.14 -29.49 -14.76
C SER A 245 11.28 -29.03 -13.83
N GLY A 246 11.91 -27.88 -14.13
CA GLY A 246 13.07 -27.38 -13.39
C GLY A 246 12.77 -26.72 -12.04
N GLY A 247 11.50 -26.40 -11.75
CA GLY A 247 11.12 -25.66 -10.54
C GLY A 247 11.56 -24.19 -10.53
N PHE A 248 11.36 -23.53 -9.39
CA PHE A 248 11.71 -22.13 -9.14
C PHE A 248 11.94 -21.92 -7.65
N ASP A 249 12.50 -20.77 -7.28
CA ASP A 249 12.85 -20.43 -5.90
C ASP A 249 11.87 -19.43 -5.27
N ALA A 250 11.36 -18.50 -6.08
CA ALA A 250 10.39 -17.50 -5.68
C ALA A 250 9.45 -17.16 -6.85
N SER A 251 8.29 -16.59 -6.53
CA SER A 251 7.34 -16.11 -7.53
C SER A 251 6.69 -14.80 -7.12
N GLU A 252 6.57 -13.89 -8.08
CA GLU A 252 5.77 -12.67 -7.98
C GLU A 252 4.47 -12.87 -8.74
N HIS A 253 3.36 -12.38 -8.18
CA HIS A 253 2.03 -12.51 -8.74
C HIS A 253 1.35 -11.15 -8.81
N ILE A 254 0.81 -10.81 -9.98
CA ILE A 254 0.05 -9.58 -10.24
C ILE A 254 -1.28 -9.98 -10.87
N ALA A 255 -2.40 -9.63 -10.24
CA ALA A 255 -3.72 -10.04 -10.73
C ALA A 255 -4.69 -8.87 -10.80
N ALA A 256 -5.45 -8.77 -11.89
CA ALA A 256 -6.54 -7.82 -12.02
C ALA A 256 -7.60 -8.05 -10.92
N LYS A 257 -8.03 -6.97 -10.27
CA LYS A 257 -9.13 -6.98 -9.31
C LYS A 257 -10.48 -6.68 -9.99
N PRO A 258 -11.60 -7.13 -9.42
CA PRO A 258 -12.93 -6.78 -9.92
C PRO A 258 -13.23 -5.27 -9.98
N ASN A 259 -12.63 -4.46 -9.10
CA ASN A 259 -12.75 -3.00 -9.14
C ASN A 259 -11.69 -2.31 -10.01
N GLY A 260 -10.76 -3.06 -10.61
CA GLY A 260 -9.81 -2.60 -11.62
C GLY A 260 -8.32 -2.50 -11.20
N PRO A 261 -7.92 -2.08 -9.97
CA PRO A 261 -6.51 -2.10 -9.59
C PRO A 261 -5.94 -3.53 -9.55
N HIS A 262 -4.66 -3.68 -9.23
CA HIS A 262 -4.03 -5.00 -9.12
C HIS A 262 -3.90 -5.47 -7.68
N TRP A 263 -4.02 -6.78 -7.47
CA TRP A 263 -3.42 -7.46 -6.33
C TRP A 263 -1.96 -7.79 -6.64
N PHE A 264 -1.11 -7.69 -5.62
CA PHE A 264 0.31 -8.05 -5.67
C PHE A 264 0.59 -9.08 -4.58
N ALA A 265 1.23 -10.19 -4.92
CA ALA A 265 1.59 -11.20 -3.93
C ALA A 265 2.94 -11.84 -4.25
N LEU A 266 3.66 -12.25 -3.21
CA LEU A 266 4.95 -12.91 -3.30
C LEU A 266 4.85 -14.27 -2.63
N PHE A 267 5.38 -15.32 -3.25
CA PHE A 267 5.43 -16.66 -2.67
C PHE A 267 6.81 -17.29 -2.86
N ASP A 268 7.24 -18.10 -1.89
CA ASP A 268 8.40 -18.96 -2.06
C ASP A 268 8.08 -20.18 -2.93
N ALA A 269 9.10 -21.02 -3.18
CA ALA A 269 8.96 -22.28 -3.92
C ALA A 269 7.94 -23.27 -3.33
N LYS A 270 7.63 -23.17 -2.03
CA LYS A 270 6.65 -24.03 -1.34
C LYS A 270 5.24 -23.43 -1.40
N GLY A 271 5.08 -22.26 -2.00
CA GLY A 271 3.82 -21.53 -2.06
C GLY A 271 3.47 -20.84 -0.75
N ALA A 272 4.42 -20.63 0.16
CA ALA A 272 4.21 -19.81 1.36
C ALA A 272 4.42 -18.34 1.04
N ARG A 273 3.47 -17.50 1.44
CA ARG A 273 3.51 -16.06 1.19
C ARG A 273 4.73 -15.43 1.86
N GLN A 274 5.37 -14.51 1.15
CA GLN A 274 6.49 -13.72 1.63
C GLN A 274 6.06 -12.26 1.79
N ASP A 275 6.54 -11.60 2.85
CA ASP A 275 6.29 -10.17 3.08
C ASP A 275 7.25 -9.26 2.30
N SER A 276 8.34 -9.83 1.76
CA SER A 276 9.27 -9.13 0.88
C SER A 276 9.92 -10.08 -0.11
N VAL A 277 10.51 -9.52 -1.17
CA VAL A 277 11.37 -10.27 -2.08
C VAL A 277 12.68 -10.58 -1.36
N PRO A 278 13.21 -11.82 -1.46
CA PRO A 278 14.52 -12.14 -0.91
C PRO A 278 15.62 -11.27 -1.53
N ASP A 279 16.48 -10.68 -0.70
CA ASP A 279 17.55 -9.76 -1.10
C ASP A 279 18.45 -10.25 -2.24
N ARG A 280 18.74 -11.56 -2.27
CA ARG A 280 19.55 -12.18 -3.32
C ARG A 280 18.86 -12.24 -4.69
N LEU A 281 17.55 -11.97 -4.75
CA LEU A 281 16.74 -12.07 -5.95
C LEU A 281 16.68 -10.76 -6.72
N ALA A 282 16.23 -9.68 -6.06
CA ALA A 282 16.12 -8.35 -6.61
C ALA A 282 16.13 -7.30 -5.48
N LYS A 283 16.42 -6.05 -5.85
CA LYS A 283 16.41 -4.89 -4.96
C LYS A 283 15.52 -3.79 -5.53
N ASP A 284 14.91 -3.01 -4.66
CA ASP A 284 14.14 -1.82 -4.99
C ASP A 284 15.12 -0.68 -5.26
N ASP A 285 15.39 -0.39 -6.54
CA ASP A 285 16.26 0.71 -6.96
C ASP A 285 15.60 2.08 -6.76
N THR A 286 14.32 2.12 -6.40
CA THR A 286 13.60 3.35 -6.11
C THR A 286 13.64 3.73 -4.64
N ASP A 287 14.12 2.86 -3.74
CA ASP A 287 14.31 3.16 -2.33
C ASP A 287 15.61 3.98 -2.12
N PRO A 288 15.51 5.29 -1.82
CA PRO A 288 16.69 6.15 -1.77
C PRO A 288 17.53 5.96 -0.50
N HIS A 289 16.96 5.38 0.55
CA HIS A 289 17.52 5.43 1.91
C HIS A 289 17.44 4.11 2.69
N GLY A 290 16.66 3.12 2.23
CA GLY A 290 16.57 1.80 2.87
C GLY A 290 17.48 0.74 2.23
N ASP A 291 17.35 -0.49 2.73
CA ASP A 291 18.12 -1.65 2.26
C ASP A 291 17.73 -2.12 0.85
N GLY A 292 16.84 -1.38 0.15
CA GLY A 292 16.31 -1.74 -1.16
C GLY A 292 15.40 -2.98 -1.10
N VAL A 293 14.66 -3.16 -0.01
CA VAL A 293 13.77 -4.32 0.17
C VAL A 293 12.49 -4.10 -0.63
N LEU A 294 12.24 -4.96 -1.62
CA LEU A 294 11.00 -4.93 -2.40
C LEU A 294 9.85 -5.53 -1.58
N VAL A 295 8.79 -4.76 -1.38
CA VAL A 295 7.57 -5.20 -0.71
C VAL A 295 6.37 -5.11 -1.65
N PRO A 296 5.40 -6.05 -1.54
CA PRO A 296 4.20 -6.07 -2.38
C PRO A 296 3.40 -4.78 -2.22
N MET A 297 2.66 -4.41 -3.26
CA MET A 297 1.92 -3.16 -3.39
C MET A 297 2.80 -1.91 -3.51
N LEU A 298 3.50 -1.48 -2.47
CA LEU A 298 4.31 -0.26 -2.51
C LEU A 298 5.37 -0.31 -3.63
N SER A 299 6.27 -1.29 -3.57
CA SER A 299 7.35 -1.40 -4.56
C SER A 299 6.81 -1.80 -5.93
N CYS A 300 5.80 -2.67 -5.99
CA CYS A 300 5.22 -3.11 -7.25
C CYS A 300 4.60 -1.95 -8.04
N VAL A 301 3.80 -1.09 -7.41
CA VAL A 301 3.20 0.08 -8.07
C VAL A 301 4.28 1.08 -8.50
N ARG A 302 5.32 1.30 -7.67
CA ARG A 302 6.44 2.20 -7.99
C ARG A 302 7.31 1.68 -9.13
N CYS A 303 7.43 0.37 -9.26
CA CYS A 303 8.23 -0.28 -10.29
C CYS A 303 7.47 -0.49 -11.62
N HIS A 304 6.15 -0.67 -11.57
CA HIS A 304 5.30 -0.97 -12.75
C HIS A 304 4.68 0.29 -13.36
N VAL A 305 5.53 1.25 -13.73
CA VAL A 305 5.11 2.56 -14.28
C VAL A 305 4.59 2.48 -15.71
N GLU A 306 4.90 1.40 -16.43
CA GLU A 306 4.42 1.11 -17.79
C GLU A 306 3.02 0.47 -17.76
N ASP A 307 2.08 1.19 -17.15
CA ASP A 307 0.68 0.83 -17.05
C ASP A 307 0.43 -0.49 -16.30
N GLY A 308 1.14 -0.70 -15.19
CA GLY A 308 0.90 -1.80 -14.25
C GLY A 308 1.60 -3.11 -14.61
N LEU A 309 2.13 -3.26 -15.83
CA LEU A 309 2.88 -4.45 -16.26
C LEU A 309 4.13 -4.02 -17.02
N ARG A 310 5.32 -4.27 -16.47
CA ARG A 310 6.58 -3.91 -17.13
C ARG A 310 6.73 -4.61 -18.49
N PRO A 311 7.31 -3.96 -19.52
CA PRO A 311 7.71 -4.66 -20.74
C PRO A 311 8.83 -5.65 -20.43
N PHE A 312 8.84 -6.74 -21.18
CA PHE A 312 9.87 -7.78 -21.06
C PHE A 312 10.26 -8.30 -22.43
N VAL A 313 11.48 -8.82 -22.52
CA VAL A 313 11.97 -9.52 -23.71
C VAL A 313 11.44 -10.95 -23.67
N ASP A 314 11.01 -11.49 -24.80
CA ASP A 314 10.69 -12.91 -24.95
C ASP A 314 11.82 -13.58 -25.74
N ASP A 315 12.78 -14.17 -25.02
CA ASP A 315 13.94 -14.83 -25.62
C ASP A 315 13.56 -16.17 -26.25
N GLN A 316 12.49 -16.83 -25.77
CA GLN A 316 11.94 -18.02 -26.41
C GLN A 316 11.48 -17.68 -27.84
N ARG A 317 10.67 -16.63 -28.00
CA ARG A 317 10.27 -16.13 -29.33
C ARG A 317 11.47 -15.81 -30.21
N ARG A 318 12.49 -15.13 -29.66
CA ARG A 318 13.68 -14.72 -30.43
C ARG A 318 14.47 -15.91 -30.94
N LEU A 319 14.54 -16.99 -30.17
CA LEU A 319 15.17 -18.25 -30.59
C LEU A 319 14.35 -18.95 -31.67
N ASP A 320 13.04 -19.04 -31.48
CA ASP A 320 12.13 -19.65 -32.45
C ASP A 320 12.20 -18.94 -33.82
N ALA A 321 12.22 -17.59 -33.81
CA ALA A 321 12.37 -16.77 -35.01
C ALA A 321 13.71 -16.97 -35.74
N LYS A 322 14.75 -17.46 -35.03
CA LYS A 322 16.05 -17.82 -35.60
C LYS A 322 16.13 -19.30 -36.02
N GLY A 323 15.01 -20.03 -35.95
CA GLY A 323 14.92 -21.42 -36.36
C GLY A 323 15.28 -22.45 -35.29
N ALA A 324 15.54 -22.02 -34.04
CA ALA A 324 15.66 -22.96 -32.93
C ALA A 324 14.27 -23.53 -32.63
N LYS A 325 14.10 -24.85 -32.78
CA LYS A 325 12.82 -25.50 -32.51
C LYS A 325 12.88 -26.20 -31.15
N LEU A 326 11.85 -26.01 -30.34
CA LEU A 326 11.62 -26.88 -29.18
C LEU A 326 11.29 -28.28 -29.69
N VAL A 327 12.11 -29.26 -29.29
CA VAL A 327 11.91 -30.68 -29.61
C VAL A 327 11.55 -31.41 -28.33
N VAL A 328 10.41 -32.08 -28.35
CA VAL A 328 9.92 -32.92 -27.26
C VAL A 328 9.52 -34.28 -27.81
N ALA A 329 9.53 -35.30 -26.94
CA ALA A 329 9.36 -36.69 -27.35
C ALA A 329 7.94 -37.02 -27.84
N ASP A 330 6.93 -36.33 -27.31
CA ASP A 330 5.53 -36.63 -27.59
C ASP A 330 4.77 -35.41 -28.16
N LYS A 331 3.74 -35.73 -28.95
CA LYS A 331 2.93 -34.74 -29.66
C LYS A 331 2.11 -33.86 -28.70
N GLU A 332 1.63 -34.42 -27.59
CA GLU A 332 0.77 -33.70 -26.65
C GLU A 332 1.55 -32.58 -25.96
N THR A 333 2.76 -32.87 -25.48
CA THR A 333 3.68 -31.87 -24.94
C THR A 333 4.04 -30.83 -25.99
N ALA A 334 4.28 -31.24 -27.24
CA ALA A 334 4.61 -30.29 -28.32
C ALA A 334 3.47 -29.29 -28.55
N GLU A 335 2.23 -29.77 -28.59
CA GLU A 335 1.05 -28.92 -28.72
C GLU A 335 0.83 -28.02 -27.49
N ALA A 336 1.08 -28.55 -26.28
CA ALA A 336 0.95 -27.77 -25.05
C ALA A 336 1.98 -26.62 -25.01
N LEU A 337 3.24 -26.89 -25.39
CA LEU A 337 4.29 -25.86 -25.48
C LEU A 337 3.99 -24.84 -26.57
N ALA A 338 3.52 -25.28 -27.75
CA ALA A 338 3.12 -24.37 -28.82
C ALA A 338 1.93 -23.47 -28.42
N ALA A 339 0.98 -24.01 -27.64
CA ALA A 339 -0.11 -23.22 -27.10
C ALA A 339 0.35 -22.25 -26.00
N PHE A 340 1.34 -22.61 -25.20
CA PHE A 340 1.87 -21.78 -24.11
C PHE A 340 2.76 -20.65 -24.63
N TYR A 341 3.72 -20.97 -25.50
CA TYR A 341 4.63 -20.02 -26.15
C TYR A 341 4.01 -19.47 -27.44
N ASP A 342 2.96 -18.67 -27.26
CA ASP A 342 2.24 -17.94 -28.32
C ASP A 342 2.39 -16.43 -28.07
N PRO A 343 3.45 -15.81 -28.62
CA PRO A 343 3.81 -14.43 -28.30
C PRO A 343 2.78 -13.42 -28.79
N ALA A 344 2.16 -13.65 -29.95
CA ALA A 344 1.17 -12.73 -30.50
C ALA A 344 -0.05 -12.62 -29.57
N ARG A 345 -0.50 -13.76 -29.02
CA ARG A 345 -1.58 -13.75 -28.03
C ARG A 345 -1.15 -13.18 -26.69
N LEU A 346 0.06 -13.49 -26.21
CA LEU A 346 0.60 -12.93 -24.97
C LEU A 346 0.70 -11.40 -25.04
N GLU A 347 1.23 -10.85 -26.14
CA GLU A 347 1.35 -9.40 -26.36
C GLU A 347 -0.02 -8.73 -26.43
N LYS A 348 -0.98 -9.31 -27.15
CA LYS A 348 -2.36 -8.82 -27.20
C LYS A 348 -3.01 -8.79 -25.81
N GLN A 349 -2.79 -9.83 -25.01
CA GLN A 349 -3.30 -9.91 -23.64
C GLN A 349 -2.63 -8.88 -22.72
N ALA A 350 -1.31 -8.72 -22.82
CA ALA A 350 -0.57 -7.71 -22.07
C ALA A 350 -1.03 -6.29 -22.39
N ALA A 351 -1.24 -5.96 -23.66
CA ALA A 351 -1.73 -4.65 -24.08
C ALA A 351 -3.12 -4.34 -23.51
N ARG A 352 -4.02 -5.33 -23.50
CA ARG A 352 -5.34 -5.19 -22.89
C ARG A 352 -5.26 -5.00 -21.37
N ASP A 353 -4.54 -5.89 -20.68
CA ASP A 353 -4.42 -5.86 -19.22
C ASP A 353 -3.80 -4.51 -18.76
N ARG A 354 -2.84 -3.94 -19.53
CA ARG A 354 -2.29 -2.59 -19.29
C ARG A 354 -3.32 -1.47 -19.48
N ALA A 355 -4.09 -1.52 -20.57
CA ALA A 355 -5.10 -0.50 -20.87
C ALA A 355 -6.17 -0.46 -19.75
N ASP A 356 -6.64 -1.63 -19.32
CA ASP A 356 -7.64 -1.77 -18.26
C ASP A 356 -7.11 -1.18 -16.93
N TYR A 357 -5.84 -1.43 -16.58
CA TYR A 357 -5.22 -0.87 -15.38
C TYR A 357 -5.02 0.65 -15.47
N ALA A 358 -4.54 1.17 -16.61
CA ALA A 358 -4.32 2.60 -16.82
C ALA A 358 -5.63 3.40 -16.72
N GLU A 359 -6.71 2.91 -17.35
CA GLU A 359 -8.04 3.51 -17.24
C GLU A 359 -8.50 3.55 -15.78
N THR A 360 -8.31 2.44 -15.06
CA THR A 360 -8.69 2.37 -13.65
C THR A 360 -7.90 3.36 -12.80
N VAL A 361 -6.60 3.48 -13.00
CA VAL A 361 -5.75 4.43 -12.27
C VAL A 361 -6.23 5.86 -12.52
N ALA A 362 -6.50 6.23 -13.77
CA ALA A 362 -7.03 7.55 -14.09
C ALA A 362 -8.36 7.82 -13.38
N ARG A 363 -9.28 6.86 -13.38
CA ARG A 363 -10.57 6.99 -12.69
C ARG A 363 -10.44 7.08 -11.18
N ALA A 364 -9.57 6.28 -10.57
CA ALA A 364 -9.39 6.23 -9.12
C ALA A 364 -8.72 7.50 -8.56
N THR A 365 -7.93 8.19 -9.37
CA THR A 365 -7.09 9.32 -8.95
C THR A 365 -7.60 10.67 -9.46
N GLY A 366 -8.71 10.70 -10.20
CA GLY A 366 -9.20 11.92 -10.84
C GLY A 366 -8.35 12.37 -12.04
N GLY A 367 -7.62 11.47 -12.68
CA GLY A 367 -6.96 11.69 -13.97
C GLY A 367 -5.44 11.49 -13.99
N MET A 368 -4.81 10.96 -12.94
CA MET A 368 -3.38 10.66 -12.99
C MET A 368 -3.08 9.51 -13.96
N THR A 369 -1.96 9.62 -14.66
CA THR A 369 -1.32 8.47 -15.32
C THR A 369 -0.71 7.52 -14.28
N VAL A 370 -0.44 6.28 -14.67
CA VAL A 370 0.23 5.30 -13.79
C VAL A 370 1.58 5.80 -13.30
N LYS A 371 2.36 6.47 -14.16
CA LYS A 371 3.64 7.08 -13.79
C LYS A 371 3.48 8.21 -12.76
N GLN A 372 2.48 9.07 -12.91
CA GLN A 372 2.20 10.13 -11.93
C GLN A 372 1.77 9.55 -10.59
N LEU A 373 0.89 8.55 -10.60
CA LEU A 373 0.48 7.83 -9.38
C LEU A 373 1.69 7.19 -8.69
N ALA A 374 2.53 6.46 -9.42
CA ALA A 374 3.73 5.82 -8.86
C ALA A 374 4.67 6.85 -8.21
N ALA A 375 4.88 8.00 -8.86
CA ALA A 375 5.69 9.07 -8.31
C ALA A 375 5.03 9.74 -7.07
N GLY A 376 3.71 9.94 -7.09
CA GLY A 376 2.95 10.48 -5.96
C GLY A 376 2.94 9.55 -4.75
N LEU A 377 2.76 8.24 -4.97
CA LEU A 377 2.90 7.22 -3.94
C LEU A 377 4.32 7.21 -3.37
N GLY A 378 5.35 7.30 -4.22
CA GLY A 378 6.73 7.42 -3.81
C GLY A 378 7.00 8.65 -2.93
N ARG A 379 6.42 9.82 -3.27
CA ARG A 379 6.51 11.04 -2.44
C ARG A 379 5.76 10.92 -1.11
N ALA A 380 4.54 10.38 -1.12
CA ALA A 380 3.75 10.19 0.10
C ALA A 380 4.44 9.22 1.07
N TYR A 381 4.92 8.09 0.56
CA TYR A 381 5.69 7.13 1.36
C TYR A 381 7.03 7.70 1.80
N GLY A 382 7.83 8.23 0.86
CA GLY A 382 9.18 8.73 1.15
C GLY A 382 9.19 9.89 2.13
N GLY A 383 8.26 10.84 1.97
CA GLY A 383 8.13 11.97 2.89
C GLY A 383 7.76 11.56 4.32
N TYR A 384 7.01 10.47 4.48
CA TYR A 384 6.72 9.91 5.80
C TYR A 384 7.86 9.03 6.31
N ALA A 385 8.21 7.96 5.59
CA ALA A 385 9.08 6.89 6.09
C ALA A 385 10.58 7.20 5.99
N ASN A 386 11.01 7.95 4.97
CA ASN A 386 12.42 8.04 4.59
C ASN A 386 13.05 9.42 4.87
N GLU A 387 12.27 10.49 4.79
CA GLU A 387 12.76 11.85 5.05
C GLU A 387 12.90 12.14 6.55
N LEU A 388 13.94 12.89 6.90
CA LEU A 388 14.10 13.42 8.25
C LEU A 388 12.99 14.42 8.58
N VAL A 389 12.63 14.48 9.86
CA VAL A 389 11.72 15.48 10.39
C VAL A 389 12.52 16.70 10.78
N ASP A 390 12.40 17.77 10.01
CA ASP A 390 12.92 19.09 10.33
C ASP A 390 11.87 19.93 11.11
N ALA A 391 12.25 21.16 11.47
CA ALA A 391 11.37 22.07 12.19
C ALA A 391 10.11 22.45 11.39
N GLU A 392 10.15 22.49 10.06
CA GLU A 392 8.98 22.80 9.25
C GLU A 392 7.98 21.66 9.22
N ARG A 393 8.47 20.45 9.01
CA ARG A 393 7.68 19.22 9.06
C ARG A 393 7.10 19.01 10.45
N ALA A 394 7.89 19.16 11.52
CA ALA A 394 7.40 19.07 12.90
C ALA A 394 6.25 20.06 13.18
N ARG A 395 6.38 21.33 12.73
CA ARG A 395 5.29 22.32 12.84
C ARG A 395 4.02 21.89 12.12
N ARG A 396 4.12 21.40 10.88
CA ARG A 396 2.98 20.92 10.09
C ARG A 396 2.31 19.71 10.74
N GLU A 397 3.11 18.76 11.24
CA GLU A 397 2.60 17.55 11.89
C GLU A 397 1.99 17.84 13.27
N LEU A 398 2.49 18.83 14.01
CA LEU A 398 1.89 19.28 15.27
C LEU A 398 0.70 20.22 15.05
N GLY A 399 0.58 20.81 13.86
CA GLY A 399 -0.42 21.84 13.54
C GLY A 399 -0.18 23.15 14.30
N VAL A 400 1.08 23.55 14.47
CA VAL A 400 1.47 24.78 15.19
C VAL A 400 2.37 25.69 14.35
N VAL A 401 2.36 26.99 14.66
CA VAL A 401 3.20 27.98 13.99
C VAL A 401 4.62 28.00 14.55
N GLU A 402 4.80 27.72 15.83
CA GLU A 402 6.09 27.79 16.52
C GLU A 402 6.34 26.56 17.41
N LEU A 403 7.60 26.16 17.54
CA LEU A 403 8.05 25.02 18.36
C LEU A 403 8.65 25.44 19.72
N LYS A 404 8.31 26.63 20.22
CA LYS A 404 8.97 27.23 21.41
C LYS A 404 8.92 26.34 22.66
N GLY A 405 7.90 25.47 22.79
CA GLY A 405 7.76 24.54 23.92
C GLY A 405 8.80 23.41 23.94
N LEU A 406 9.41 23.05 22.81
CA LEU A 406 10.29 21.88 22.71
C LEU A 406 11.59 22.05 23.53
N ALA A 407 12.09 23.28 23.67
CA ALA A 407 13.31 23.56 24.44
C ALA A 407 13.16 23.28 25.96
N ALA A 408 11.94 23.09 26.46
CA ALA A 408 11.68 22.71 27.85
C ALA A 408 11.70 21.20 28.09
N SER A 409 11.78 20.40 27.02
CA SER A 409 11.81 18.93 27.09
C SER A 409 13.13 18.42 27.68
N ARG A 410 13.09 17.19 28.21
CA ARG A 410 14.30 16.40 28.53
C ARG A 410 14.63 15.35 27.47
N ASP A 411 13.78 15.23 26.46
CA ASP A 411 14.00 14.34 25.33
C ASP A 411 15.05 14.96 24.37
N PRO A 412 16.21 14.30 24.17
CA PRO A 412 17.24 14.82 23.27
C PRO A 412 16.75 15.02 21.83
N VAL A 413 15.74 14.27 21.38
CA VAL A 413 15.14 14.42 20.04
C VAL A 413 14.42 15.77 19.92
N LEU A 414 13.64 16.14 20.93
CA LEU A 414 12.93 17.43 20.94
C LEU A 414 13.88 18.60 21.11
N LEU A 415 14.93 18.43 21.90
CA LEU A 415 16.01 19.43 22.04
C LEU A 415 16.78 19.61 20.72
N ALA A 416 17.04 18.53 19.97
CA ALA A 416 17.67 18.61 18.65
C ALA A 416 16.79 19.42 17.67
N LEU A 417 15.48 19.12 17.61
CA LEU A 417 14.54 19.88 16.80
C LEU A 417 14.45 21.36 17.21
N ALA A 418 14.45 21.65 18.51
CA ALA A 418 14.48 23.02 19.03
C ALA A 418 15.75 23.77 18.61
N ALA A 419 16.87 23.06 18.44
CA ALA A 419 18.13 23.58 17.94
C ALA A 419 18.23 23.63 16.40
N GLY A 420 17.15 23.28 15.67
CA GLY A 420 17.12 23.27 14.21
C GLY A 420 17.78 22.06 13.56
N ILE A 421 18.04 20.99 14.32
CA ILE A 421 18.62 19.74 13.81
C ILE A 421 17.47 18.80 13.45
N ALA A 422 17.43 18.32 12.21
CA ALA A 422 16.43 17.36 11.76
C ALA A 422 16.68 15.97 12.38
N VAL A 423 15.61 15.23 12.66
CA VAL A 423 15.64 13.95 13.38
C VAL A 423 15.02 12.82 12.57
N GLN A 424 15.34 11.56 12.90
CA GLN A 424 14.78 10.41 12.20
C GLN A 424 13.27 10.27 12.45
N ARG A 425 12.52 9.72 11.49
CA ARG A 425 11.07 9.48 11.62
C ARG A 425 10.70 8.75 12.90
N GLN A 426 11.35 7.62 13.19
CA GLN A 426 11.05 6.83 14.39
C GLN A 426 11.38 7.55 15.70
N GLN A 427 12.43 8.38 15.71
CA GLN A 427 12.76 9.23 16.86
C GLN A 427 11.64 10.23 17.08
N TRP A 428 11.20 10.92 16.02
CA TRP A 428 10.11 11.87 16.08
C TRP A 428 8.80 11.24 16.55
N GLU A 429 8.42 10.06 16.05
CA GLU A 429 7.20 9.37 16.47
C GLU A 429 7.23 8.99 17.96
N ALA A 430 8.39 8.56 18.47
CA ALA A 430 8.56 8.27 19.89
C ALA A 430 8.40 9.52 20.77
N SER A 431 8.79 10.68 20.25
CA SER A 431 8.74 11.97 20.96
C SER A 431 7.48 12.79 20.66
N PHE A 432 6.64 12.37 19.69
CA PHE A 432 5.51 13.16 19.18
C PHE A 432 4.52 13.52 20.29
N ALA A 433 4.21 12.55 21.15
CA ALA A 433 3.27 12.73 22.26
C ALA A 433 3.69 13.85 23.22
N GLU A 434 4.96 13.86 23.63
CA GLU A 434 5.51 14.91 24.49
C GLU A 434 5.53 16.25 23.75
N ALA A 435 5.97 16.27 22.50
CA ALA A 435 5.99 17.46 21.66
C ALA A 435 4.60 18.10 21.57
N ALA A 436 3.57 17.30 21.27
CA ALA A 436 2.20 17.75 21.14
C ALA A 436 1.65 18.38 22.43
N VAL A 437 1.97 17.81 23.59
CA VAL A 437 1.59 18.38 24.89
C VAL A 437 2.34 19.69 25.18
N LEU A 438 3.64 19.76 24.86
CA LEU A 438 4.46 20.95 25.12
C LEU A 438 4.07 22.16 24.27
N VAL A 439 3.55 21.93 23.06
CA VAL A 439 3.16 23.01 22.12
C VAL A 439 1.66 23.28 22.09
N ALA A 440 0.84 22.48 22.79
CA ALA A 440 -0.60 22.71 22.86
C ALA A 440 -0.91 24.11 23.43
N PRO A 441 -1.87 24.85 22.84
CA PRO A 441 -2.32 26.12 23.42
C PRO A 441 -2.81 25.90 24.84
N ARG A 442 -2.24 26.62 25.81
CA ARG A 442 -2.67 26.59 27.21
C ARG A 442 -3.80 27.57 27.48
#